data_AF-A0A6A5UI72-F1
#
_entry.id   AF-A0A6A5UI72-F1
#
_cell.length_a   1.000
_cell.length_b   1.000
_cell.length_c   1.000
_cell.angle_alpha   90.00
_cell.angle_beta   90.00
_cell.angle_gamma   90.00
#
_symmetry.space_group_name_H-M   'P 1'
#
loop_
_entity.id
_entity.type
_entity.pdbx_description
1 polymer ?
#
loop_
_entity_poly.entity_id
_entity_poly.type
_entity_poly.pdbx_seq_one_letter_code
_entity_poly.pdbx_strand_id
1 'polypeptide(L)'
;MRFVANSSPASNGKPAAATASKASRLSSELQALENGKNWNLNVVTKGDKAAIIELTSTSTTLAPLPPKVSTPLFCLLDITSLDYAIDLVANDSDEKLTATYHFAAPAHTKYLSQFINAEISFANHVPSSLFLGPTAPLFFDINIEKRYTKRRFLRSSPVISVPTKSRVTLASASSKEADKVLSEAVKEIKAKKRAEWMSLGFFEHGVLIGLGVYGVPLLTCLGASMYFGVRAGIRKWA
;
A
#
# COMPACT_ATOMS: atom_id res chain seq x y z
N MET A 1 1.23 30.12 1.09
CA MET A 1 2.00 28.86 0.96
C MET A 1 3.48 29.17 1.03
N ARG A 2 4.13 28.91 2.16
CA ARG A 2 5.58 28.93 2.35
C ARG A 2 5.92 27.75 3.25
N PHE A 3 6.45 26.68 2.68
CA PHE A 3 7.19 25.67 3.43
C PHE A 3 8.48 25.38 2.68
N VAL A 4 9.41 26.32 2.83
CA VAL A 4 10.84 26.08 2.75
C VAL A 4 11.35 26.35 4.16
N ALA A 5 11.53 25.30 4.96
CA ALA A 5 12.30 25.38 6.19
C ALA A 5 12.85 23.99 6.51
N ASN A 6 14.14 23.84 6.20
CA ASN A 6 14.98 22.77 6.67
C ASN A 6 15.41 23.10 8.11
N SER A 7 15.20 22.19 9.05
CA SER A 7 15.97 22.11 10.30
C SER A 7 15.84 20.70 10.90
N SER A 8 16.78 19.82 10.58
CA SER A 8 17.21 18.73 11.48
C SER A 8 18.28 19.30 12.43
N PRO A 9 18.47 18.80 13.67
CA PRO A 9 18.49 17.36 13.99
C PRO A 9 17.90 16.92 15.35
N ALA A 10 17.43 15.67 15.42
CA ALA A 10 17.71 14.73 16.52
C ALA A 10 16.99 13.40 16.28
N SER A 11 17.64 12.44 15.62
CA SER A 11 17.44 11.03 15.94
C SER A 11 18.77 10.30 15.80
N ASN A 12 19.17 9.65 16.90
CA ASN A 12 20.36 8.80 16.96
C ASN A 12 20.09 7.52 16.16
N GLY A 13 20.53 7.53 14.91
CA GLY A 13 20.68 6.37 14.05
C GLY A 13 21.45 6.82 12.83
N LYS A 14 22.66 6.29 12.60
CA LYS A 14 23.49 6.64 11.43
C LYS A 14 22.65 6.53 10.14
N PRO A 15 22.35 7.62 9.42
CA PRO A 15 21.82 7.50 8.08
C PRO A 15 23.02 7.29 7.15
N ALA A 16 23.13 6.09 6.60
CA ALA A 16 23.98 5.86 5.45
C ALA A 16 23.58 6.82 4.31
N ALA A 17 24.57 7.33 3.59
CA ALA A 17 24.46 8.33 2.54
C ALA A 17 23.35 8.01 1.50
N ALA A 18 22.16 8.57 1.68
CA ALA A 18 21.02 8.45 0.75
C ALA A 18 20.65 9.80 0.10
N THR A 19 21.46 10.84 0.30
CA THR A 19 21.24 12.18 -0.26
C THR A 19 21.82 12.35 -1.67
N ALA A 20 22.87 11.59 -2.03
CA ALA A 20 23.47 11.69 -3.36
C ALA A 20 22.65 11.02 -4.49
N SER A 21 21.79 10.04 -4.17
CA SER A 21 21.08 9.25 -5.19
C SER A 21 19.75 9.86 -5.67
N LYS A 22 19.15 10.78 -4.91
CA LYS A 22 17.86 11.40 -5.28
C LYS A 22 18.05 12.61 -6.20
N ALA A 23 19.07 13.43 -5.93
CA ALA A 23 19.44 14.55 -6.80
C ALA A 23 19.86 14.04 -8.19
N SER A 24 20.58 12.92 -8.27
CA SER A 24 20.97 12.30 -9.55
C SER A 24 19.79 11.76 -10.35
N ARG A 25 18.76 11.20 -9.68
CA ARG A 25 17.52 10.73 -10.33
C ARG A 25 16.69 11.87 -10.91
N LEU A 26 16.56 12.97 -10.18
CA LEU A 26 15.84 14.15 -10.66
C LEU A 26 16.53 14.73 -11.90
N SER A 27 17.86 14.82 -11.90
CA SER A 27 18.60 15.27 -13.09
C SER A 27 18.44 14.33 -14.28
N SER A 28 18.40 13.00 -14.07
CA SER A 28 18.19 12.06 -15.17
C SER A 28 16.77 12.11 -15.73
N GLU A 29 15.75 12.30 -14.88
CA GLU A 29 14.37 12.45 -15.35
C GLU A 29 14.17 13.77 -16.11
N LEU A 30 14.78 14.87 -15.65
CA LEU A 30 14.79 16.13 -16.39
C LEU A 30 15.48 15.99 -17.75
N GLN A 31 16.62 15.33 -17.82
CA GLN A 31 17.30 15.06 -19.09
C GLN A 31 16.46 14.17 -20.01
N ALA A 32 15.75 13.17 -19.47
CA ALA A 32 14.87 12.32 -20.25
C ALA A 32 13.69 13.11 -20.86
N LEU A 33 13.13 14.06 -20.09
CA LEU A 33 12.08 14.96 -20.59
C LEU A 33 12.62 15.97 -21.61
N GLU A 34 13.79 16.55 -21.37
CA GLU A 34 14.47 17.49 -22.27
C GLU A 34 14.82 16.86 -23.63
N ASN A 35 15.19 15.58 -23.62
CA ASN A 35 15.43 14.80 -24.85
C ASN A 35 14.14 14.37 -25.56
N GLY A 36 12.97 14.60 -24.95
CA GLY A 36 11.66 14.27 -25.53
C GLY A 36 11.36 15.14 -26.74
N LYS A 37 10.82 14.55 -27.81
CA LYS A 37 10.52 15.28 -29.06
C LYS A 37 9.26 16.16 -28.98
N ASN A 38 8.37 15.88 -28.04
CA ASN A 38 7.00 16.41 -28.03
C ASN A 38 6.84 17.71 -27.20
N TRP A 39 7.79 17.98 -26.31
CA TRP A 39 7.69 19.08 -25.34
C TRP A 39 9.02 19.82 -25.27
N ASN A 40 8.96 21.15 -25.37
CA ASN A 40 10.05 22.03 -24.96
C ASN A 40 9.93 22.29 -23.47
N LEU A 41 11.05 22.20 -22.76
CA LEU A 41 11.11 22.40 -21.31
C LEU A 41 11.71 23.76 -20.97
N ASN A 42 10.98 24.53 -20.15
CA ASN A 42 11.50 25.71 -19.49
C ASN A 42 11.56 25.46 -17.97
N VAL A 43 12.74 25.52 -17.38
CA VAL A 43 12.89 25.26 -15.93
C VAL A 43 12.59 26.54 -15.16
N VAL A 44 11.41 26.61 -14.55
CA VAL A 44 10.99 27.76 -13.74
C VAL A 44 11.79 27.82 -12.44
N THR A 45 11.93 26.70 -11.74
CA THR A 45 12.69 26.63 -10.48
C THR A 45 13.19 25.22 -10.25
N LYS A 46 14.46 25.09 -9.85
CA LYS A 46 15.07 23.82 -9.47
C LYS A 46 15.66 23.92 -8.07
N GLY A 47 15.17 23.08 -7.16
CA GLY A 47 15.78 22.86 -5.85
C GLY A 47 16.54 21.55 -5.80
N ASP A 48 17.20 21.28 -4.67
CA ASP A 48 18.01 20.06 -4.47
C ASP A 48 17.19 18.77 -4.56
N LYS A 49 15.90 18.85 -4.24
CA LYS A 49 15.01 17.69 -4.12
C LYS A 49 13.86 17.68 -5.09
N ALA A 50 13.48 18.82 -5.67
CA ALA A 50 12.27 18.97 -6.49
C ALA A 50 12.48 20.06 -7.54
N ALA A 51 11.72 19.99 -8.63
CA ALA A 51 11.77 20.98 -9.70
C ALA A 51 10.36 21.33 -10.20
N ILE A 52 10.20 22.57 -10.65
CA ILE A 52 9.03 23.07 -11.35
C ILE A 52 9.49 23.38 -12.78
N ILE A 53 8.82 22.77 -13.75
CA ILE A 53 9.09 22.94 -15.17
C ILE A 53 7.81 23.37 -15.88
N GLU A 54 7.98 24.21 -16.88
CA GLU A 54 6.95 24.60 -17.82
C GLU A 54 7.17 23.84 -19.12
N LEU A 55 6.08 23.28 -19.64
CA LEU A 55 6.03 22.49 -20.86
C LEU A 55 5.36 23.31 -21.95
N THR A 56 6.03 23.43 -23.09
CA THR A 56 5.46 24.03 -24.30
C THR A 56 5.40 22.97 -25.38
N SER A 57 4.23 22.75 -25.99
CA SER A 57 4.09 21.79 -27.09
C SER A 57 4.97 22.22 -28.26
N THR A 58 5.82 21.30 -28.74
CA THR A 58 6.60 21.51 -29.97
C THR A 58 5.81 21.14 -31.21
N SER A 59 4.77 20.31 -31.06
CA SER A 59 3.95 19.82 -32.16
C SER A 59 2.69 20.65 -32.33
N THR A 60 2.25 20.78 -33.58
CA THR A 60 0.92 21.29 -33.96
C THR A 60 -0.19 20.27 -33.72
N THR A 61 0.17 19.00 -33.57
CA THR A 61 -0.74 17.91 -33.19
C THR A 61 -0.75 17.71 -31.67
N LEU A 62 -1.82 17.10 -31.18
CA LEU A 62 -1.99 16.81 -29.76
C LEU A 62 -0.87 15.87 -29.27
N ALA A 63 0.04 16.40 -28.46
CA ALA A 63 1.14 15.64 -27.90
C ALA A 63 0.66 14.75 -26.73
N PRO A 64 1.14 13.50 -26.59
CA PRO A 64 0.88 12.71 -25.40
C PRO A 64 1.51 13.36 -24.16
N LEU A 65 0.91 13.15 -22.99
CA LEU A 65 1.43 13.71 -21.75
C LEU A 65 2.78 13.06 -21.42
N PRO A 66 3.62 13.73 -20.62
CA PRO A 66 4.83 13.13 -20.14
C PRO A 66 4.53 11.88 -19.28
N PRO A 67 5.37 10.83 -19.37
CA PRO A 67 5.15 9.61 -18.61
C PRO A 67 5.19 9.87 -17.11
N LYS A 68 4.50 9.02 -16.35
CA LYS A 68 4.46 9.10 -14.88
C LYS A 68 5.86 9.08 -14.27
N VAL A 69 6.21 10.17 -13.60
CA VAL A 69 7.47 10.34 -12.88
C VAL A 69 7.34 9.95 -11.41
N SER A 70 8.41 9.39 -10.84
CA SER A 70 8.48 9.02 -9.41
C SER A 70 9.21 10.07 -8.58
N THR A 71 9.94 10.98 -9.23
CA THR A 71 10.57 12.11 -8.55
C THR A 71 9.57 13.25 -8.34
N PRO A 72 9.78 14.10 -7.32
CA PRO A 72 8.93 15.26 -7.06
C PRO A 72 9.19 16.36 -8.10
N LEU A 73 8.59 16.17 -9.27
CA LEU A 73 8.60 17.08 -10.39
C LEU A 73 7.19 17.65 -10.59
N PHE A 74 7.08 18.96 -10.78
CA PHE A 74 5.82 19.63 -11.05
C PHE A 74 5.85 20.26 -12.44
N CYS A 75 5.02 19.73 -13.33
CA CYS A 75 4.93 20.20 -14.72
C CYS A 75 3.77 21.19 -14.86
N LEU A 76 4.06 22.35 -15.42
CA LEU A 76 3.10 23.37 -15.80
C LEU A 76 2.84 23.27 -17.30
N LEU A 77 1.58 23.34 -17.69
CA LEU A 77 1.19 23.42 -19.09
C LEU A 77 0.13 24.49 -19.24
N ASP A 78 0.37 25.42 -20.15
CA ASP A 78 -0.59 26.45 -20.50
C ASP A 78 -1.60 25.91 -21.51
N ILE A 79 -2.87 26.04 -21.16
CA ILE A 79 -4.00 25.59 -21.97
C ILE A 79 -4.91 26.77 -22.29
N THR A 80 -5.42 26.81 -23.52
CA THR A 80 -6.27 27.90 -24.01
C THR A 80 -7.77 27.60 -23.87
N SER A 81 -8.14 26.32 -23.78
CA SER A 81 -9.53 25.86 -23.65
C SER A 81 -9.63 24.68 -22.69
N LEU A 82 -10.81 24.53 -22.07
CA LEU A 82 -11.14 23.35 -21.25
C LEU A 82 -11.23 22.08 -22.09
N ASP A 83 -11.78 22.19 -23.31
CA ASP A 83 -11.91 21.04 -24.22
C ASP A 83 -10.54 20.53 -24.66
N TYR A 84 -9.60 21.44 -24.94
CA TYR A 84 -8.22 21.07 -25.24
C TYR A 84 -7.56 20.31 -24.08
N ALA A 85 -7.87 20.67 -22.83
CA ALA A 85 -7.36 19.94 -21.67
C ALA A 85 -7.97 18.54 -21.54
N ILE A 86 -9.25 18.39 -21.87
CA ILE A 86 -9.93 17.09 -21.90
C ILE A 86 -9.29 16.20 -22.97
N ASP A 87 -9.16 16.71 -24.20
CA ASP A 87 -8.57 15.98 -25.32
C ASP A 87 -7.13 15.57 -25.01
N LEU A 88 -6.34 16.47 -24.41
CA LEU A 88 -4.96 16.21 -24.04
C LEU A 88 -4.83 15.02 -23.08
N VAL A 89 -5.70 14.98 -22.06
CA VAL A 89 -5.73 13.88 -21.10
C VAL A 89 -6.26 12.60 -21.74
N ALA A 90 -7.26 12.69 -22.62
CA ALA A 90 -7.85 11.54 -23.30
C ALA A 90 -6.89 10.88 -24.31
N ASN A 91 -5.95 11.62 -24.87
CA ASN A 91 -5.00 11.13 -25.88
C ASN A 91 -3.80 10.36 -25.29
N ASP A 92 -3.50 10.51 -24.00
CA ASP A 92 -2.27 9.97 -23.40
C ASP A 92 -2.36 8.47 -23.09
N SER A 93 -3.46 8.02 -22.48
CA SER A 93 -3.68 6.60 -22.19
C SER A 93 -5.13 6.31 -21.81
N ASP A 94 -5.59 5.08 -22.08
CA ASP A 94 -6.85 4.53 -21.55
C ASP A 94 -6.82 4.29 -20.02
N GLU A 95 -5.67 4.54 -19.37
CA GLU A 95 -5.52 4.31 -17.94
C GLU A 95 -6.25 5.40 -17.15
N LYS A 96 -7.08 4.96 -16.20
CA LYS A 96 -7.85 5.85 -15.34
C LYS A 96 -6.91 6.64 -14.41
N LEU A 97 -6.96 7.97 -14.47
CA LEU A 97 -6.19 8.83 -13.58
C LEU A 97 -6.57 8.59 -12.12
N THR A 98 -5.62 8.63 -11.20
CA THR A 98 -5.93 8.36 -9.78
C THR A 98 -6.71 9.50 -9.12
N ALA A 99 -6.38 10.75 -9.42
CA ALA A 99 -7.08 11.90 -8.86
C ALA A 99 -6.90 13.14 -9.74
N THR A 100 -7.93 13.98 -9.83
CA THR A 100 -7.86 15.31 -10.44
C THR A 100 -8.23 16.39 -9.45
N TYR A 101 -7.58 17.55 -9.56
CA TYR A 101 -7.84 18.72 -8.73
C TYR A 101 -8.17 19.89 -9.65
N HIS A 102 -9.42 20.33 -9.61
CA HIS A 102 -9.93 21.41 -10.46
C HIS A 102 -10.15 22.66 -9.61
N PHE A 103 -9.48 23.75 -9.98
CA PHE A 103 -9.65 25.05 -9.34
C PHE A 103 -10.28 26.02 -10.33
N ALA A 104 -11.61 26.12 -10.32
CA ALA A 104 -12.38 26.94 -11.26
C ALA A 104 -13.80 27.22 -10.73
N ALA A 105 -14.61 27.94 -11.51
CA ALA A 105 -16.04 28.08 -11.22
C ALA A 105 -16.74 26.70 -11.14
N PRO A 106 -17.75 26.51 -10.26
CA PRO A 106 -18.38 25.20 -10.04
C PRO A 106 -18.92 24.52 -11.32
N ALA A 107 -19.38 25.30 -12.30
CA ALA A 107 -19.83 24.79 -13.59
C ALA A 107 -18.67 24.14 -14.38
N HIS A 108 -17.51 24.78 -14.41
CA HIS A 108 -16.32 24.26 -15.11
C HIS A 108 -15.73 23.05 -14.40
N THR A 109 -15.68 23.06 -13.06
CA THR A 109 -15.21 21.90 -12.30
C THR A 109 -16.11 20.68 -12.53
N LYS A 110 -17.44 20.90 -12.58
CA LYS A 110 -18.39 19.83 -12.91
C LYS A 110 -18.15 19.30 -14.32
N TYR A 111 -18.02 20.19 -15.30
CA TYR A 111 -17.73 19.82 -16.68
C TYR A 111 -16.47 18.95 -16.78
N LEU A 112 -15.33 19.46 -16.29
CA LEU A 112 -14.05 18.71 -16.31
C LEU A 112 -14.15 17.35 -15.61
N SER A 113 -14.84 17.28 -14.47
CA SER A 113 -14.98 16.02 -13.72
C SER A 113 -15.79 14.93 -14.44
N GLN A 114 -16.63 15.31 -15.42
CA GLN A 114 -17.44 14.36 -16.20
C GLN A 114 -16.67 13.81 -17.40
N PHE A 115 -15.78 14.60 -17.99
CA PHE A 115 -15.06 14.23 -19.21
C PHE A 115 -13.64 13.69 -18.96
N ILE A 116 -13.02 14.06 -17.84
CA ILE A 116 -11.71 13.50 -17.47
C ILE A 116 -11.92 12.20 -16.70
N ASN A 117 -11.41 11.10 -17.25
CA ASN A 117 -11.49 9.78 -16.62
C ASN A 117 -10.54 9.67 -15.41
N ALA A 118 -11.06 9.98 -14.23
CA ALA A 118 -10.33 9.89 -12.96
C ALA A 118 -11.11 9.08 -11.91
N GLU A 119 -10.38 8.46 -10.96
CA GLU A 119 -10.98 7.73 -9.83
C GLU A 119 -11.63 8.68 -8.83
N ILE A 120 -11.07 9.89 -8.68
CA ILE A 120 -11.68 10.97 -7.92
C ILE A 120 -11.38 12.34 -8.52
N SER A 121 -12.35 13.23 -8.43
CA SER A 121 -12.22 14.62 -8.89
C SER A 121 -12.56 15.56 -7.74
N PHE A 122 -11.65 16.46 -7.40
CA PHE A 122 -11.83 17.46 -6.34
C PHE A 122 -12.08 18.83 -6.95
N ALA A 123 -13.13 19.51 -6.48
CA ALA A 123 -13.46 20.87 -6.90
C ALA A 123 -13.02 21.87 -5.81
N ASN A 124 -12.17 22.83 -6.19
CA ASN A 124 -11.73 23.97 -5.38
C ASN A 124 -11.10 23.62 -4.03
N HIS A 125 -10.54 22.41 -3.89
CA HIS A 125 -9.97 21.93 -2.64
C HIS A 125 -8.98 20.79 -2.87
N VAL A 126 -7.94 20.72 -2.04
CA VAL A 126 -7.02 19.58 -1.97
C VAL A 126 -7.10 19.00 -0.55
N PRO A 127 -7.73 17.83 -0.36
CA PRO A 127 -7.89 17.25 0.96
C PRO A 127 -6.54 16.94 1.61
N SER A 128 -6.33 17.51 2.80
CA SER A 128 -5.12 17.26 3.60
C SER A 128 -4.92 15.79 3.93
N SER A 129 -6.03 15.04 4.03
CA SER A 129 -5.98 13.61 4.25
C SER A 129 -5.12 12.94 3.18
N LEU A 130 -5.23 13.29 1.89
CA LEU A 130 -4.49 12.66 0.77
C LEU A 130 -2.96 12.68 0.90
N PHE A 131 -2.40 13.60 1.67
CA PHE A 131 -0.95 13.64 1.91
C PHE A 131 -0.44 12.53 2.83
N LEU A 132 -1.32 11.81 3.53
CA LEU A 132 -0.97 10.82 4.56
C LEU A 132 -1.09 9.35 4.09
N GLY A 133 -1.19 9.06 2.80
CA GLY A 133 -1.32 7.67 2.34
C GLY A 133 -1.56 7.50 0.84
N PRO A 134 -1.80 6.25 0.38
CA PRO A 134 -2.06 5.96 -1.03
C PRO A 134 -3.29 6.73 -1.54
N THR A 135 -3.22 7.13 -2.81
CA THR A 135 -4.05 8.19 -3.40
C THR A 135 -5.51 7.81 -3.58
N ALA A 136 -5.84 6.53 -3.83
CA ALA A 136 -7.22 6.06 -3.93
C ALA A 136 -7.39 4.57 -3.56
N PRO A 137 -8.51 4.19 -2.91
CA PRO A 137 -8.84 2.82 -2.57
C PRO A 137 -9.51 2.09 -3.75
N LEU A 138 -8.81 1.12 -4.32
CA LEU A 138 -9.36 0.28 -5.39
C LEU A 138 -10.65 -0.43 -4.92
N PHE A 139 -11.70 -0.35 -5.72
CA PHE A 139 -13.00 -1.01 -5.52
C PHE A 139 -13.84 -0.52 -4.33
N PHE A 140 -13.51 0.63 -3.73
CA PHE A 140 -14.30 1.21 -2.64
C PHE A 140 -14.56 2.70 -2.83
N ASP A 141 -15.72 3.16 -2.39
CA ASP A 141 -16.03 4.59 -2.36
C ASP A 141 -15.05 5.34 -1.45
N ILE A 142 -14.61 6.50 -1.91
CA ILE A 142 -13.70 7.37 -1.15
C ILE A 142 -14.49 8.13 -0.10
N ASN A 143 -14.02 8.06 1.15
CA ASN A 143 -14.51 8.86 2.25
C ASN A 143 -13.37 9.75 2.75
N ILE A 144 -13.54 11.07 2.63
CA ILE A 144 -12.52 12.06 2.96
C ILE A 144 -12.24 12.10 4.47
N GLU A 145 -13.27 11.91 5.30
CA GLU A 145 -13.17 11.89 6.76
C GLU A 145 -12.56 10.58 7.27
N LYS A 146 -13.01 9.46 6.69
CA LYS A 146 -12.66 8.09 7.12
C LYS A 146 -11.95 7.35 6.00
N ARG A 147 -10.65 7.60 5.86
CA ARG A 147 -9.80 6.89 4.90
C ARG A 147 -9.85 5.37 5.07
N TYR A 148 -9.81 4.86 6.29
CA TYR A 148 -9.73 3.43 6.54
C TYR A 148 -10.99 2.96 7.26
N THR A 149 -11.98 2.53 6.50
CA THR A 149 -13.19 1.93 7.05
C THR A 149 -12.97 0.44 7.28
N LYS A 150 -13.52 -0.12 8.36
CA LYS A 150 -13.45 -1.56 8.68
C LYS A 150 -13.77 -2.44 7.47
N ARG A 151 -14.78 -2.06 6.67
CA ARG A 151 -15.20 -2.76 5.43
C ARG A 151 -14.06 -3.00 4.43
N ARG A 152 -13.05 -2.13 4.38
CA ARG A 152 -11.88 -2.28 3.47
C ARG A 152 -10.92 -3.37 3.92
N PHE A 153 -10.98 -3.79 5.18
CA PHE A 153 -10.21 -4.89 5.76
C PHE A 153 -11.05 -6.17 5.95
N LEU A 154 -12.29 -6.16 5.46
CA LEU A 154 -13.18 -7.31 5.52
C LEU A 154 -13.30 -7.91 4.11
N ARG A 155 -13.21 -9.23 4.01
CA ARG A 155 -13.51 -9.98 2.80
C ARG A 155 -14.87 -10.64 2.96
N SER A 156 -15.79 -10.41 2.02
CA SER A 156 -17.03 -11.17 1.98
C SER A 156 -16.70 -12.65 1.75
N SER A 157 -17.13 -13.52 2.65
CA SER A 157 -16.99 -14.97 2.54
C SER A 157 -18.39 -15.57 2.61
N PRO A 158 -19.16 -15.52 1.50
CA PRO A 158 -20.46 -16.17 1.46
C PRO A 158 -20.25 -17.68 1.55
N VAL A 159 -20.88 -18.31 2.55
CA VAL A 159 -20.92 -19.76 2.66
C VAL A 159 -22.24 -20.22 2.04
N ILE A 160 -22.14 -20.89 0.90
CA ILE A 160 -23.30 -21.54 0.28
C ILE A 160 -23.50 -22.86 1.01
N SER A 161 -24.62 -22.98 1.71
CA SER A 161 -25.02 -24.25 2.33
C SER A 161 -25.43 -25.23 1.22
N VAL A 162 -24.57 -26.18 0.90
CA VAL A 162 -24.90 -27.29 -0.01
C VAL A 162 -25.86 -28.24 0.73
N PRO A 163 -26.98 -28.66 0.11
CA PRO A 163 -27.87 -29.62 0.74
C PRO A 163 -27.11 -30.91 1.05
N THR A 164 -27.08 -31.28 2.32
CA THR A 164 -26.48 -32.54 2.79
C THR A 164 -27.37 -33.71 2.41
N LYS A 165 -26.81 -34.94 2.32
CA LYS A 165 -27.54 -36.18 2.03
C LYS A 165 -28.68 -36.49 3.03
N SER A 166 -28.72 -35.80 4.18
CA SER A 166 -29.80 -35.85 5.17
C SER A 166 -30.95 -34.88 4.89
N ARG A 167 -30.99 -34.23 3.72
CA ARG A 167 -32.08 -33.32 3.34
C ARG A 167 -33.38 -34.11 3.20
N VAL A 168 -34.23 -34.00 4.21
CA VAL A 168 -35.62 -34.43 4.15
C VAL A 168 -36.43 -33.31 3.48
N THR A 169 -37.05 -33.61 2.34
CA THR A 169 -38.04 -32.71 1.73
C THR A 169 -39.32 -32.76 2.55
N LEU A 170 -39.79 -31.60 3.04
CA LEU A 170 -40.96 -31.50 3.91
C LEU A 170 -42.23 -32.18 3.34
N ALA A 171 -42.31 -32.27 2.01
CA ALA A 171 -43.41 -32.90 1.29
C ALA A 171 -43.41 -34.44 1.29
N SER A 172 -42.30 -35.09 1.64
CA SER A 172 -42.14 -36.56 1.57
C SER A 172 -41.62 -37.17 2.87
N ALA A 173 -41.61 -36.40 3.96
CA ALA A 173 -41.02 -36.78 5.23
C ALA A 173 -41.94 -37.72 6.01
N SER A 174 -41.43 -38.87 6.46
CA SER A 174 -42.11 -39.63 7.51
C SER A 174 -42.01 -38.87 8.84
N SER A 175 -43.03 -38.98 9.71
CA SER A 175 -43.01 -38.35 11.06
C SER A 175 -41.72 -38.72 11.84
N LYS A 176 -41.25 -39.96 11.73
CA LYS A 176 -40.01 -40.42 12.38
C LYS A 176 -38.73 -39.79 11.80
N GLU A 177 -38.75 -39.38 10.54
CA GLU A 177 -37.62 -38.71 9.90
C GLU A 177 -37.60 -37.22 10.25
N ALA A 178 -38.78 -36.60 10.33
CA ALA A 178 -38.95 -35.24 10.79
C ALA A 178 -38.46 -35.06 12.25
N ASP A 179 -38.84 -35.98 13.14
CA ASP A 179 -38.42 -35.93 14.56
C ASP A 179 -36.89 -36.09 14.71
N LYS A 180 -36.26 -36.92 13.89
CA LYS A 180 -34.80 -37.09 13.87
C LYS A 180 -34.10 -35.81 13.43
N VAL A 181 -34.54 -35.18 12.34
CA VAL A 181 -33.99 -33.91 11.86
C VAL A 181 -34.17 -32.80 12.89
N LEU A 182 -35.34 -32.73 13.54
CA LEU A 182 -35.59 -31.75 14.59
C LEU A 182 -34.69 -31.98 15.80
N SER A 183 -34.52 -33.23 16.24
CA SER A 183 -33.60 -33.58 17.33
C SER A 183 -32.15 -33.23 17.04
N GLU A 184 -31.72 -33.36 15.78
CA GLU A 184 -30.38 -33.00 15.33
C GLU A 184 -30.22 -31.47 15.21
N ALA A 185 -31.26 -30.75 14.76
CA ALA A 185 -31.26 -29.29 14.64
C ALA A 185 -31.26 -28.57 16.00
N VAL A 186 -31.90 -29.16 17.02
CA VAL A 186 -31.92 -28.62 18.39
C VAL A 186 -30.65 -28.99 19.18
N LYS A 187 -29.81 -29.89 18.65
CA LYS A 187 -28.55 -30.27 19.28
C LYS A 187 -27.61 -29.07 19.34
N GLU A 188 -27.04 -28.83 20.52
CA GLU A 188 -26.07 -27.76 20.73
C GLU A 188 -24.91 -27.86 19.74
N ILE A 189 -24.66 -26.78 18.99
CA ILE A 189 -23.57 -26.69 18.02
C ILE A 189 -22.27 -26.58 18.83
N LYS A 190 -21.63 -27.72 19.08
CA LYS A 190 -20.31 -27.75 19.71
C LYS A 190 -19.29 -27.17 18.74
N ALA A 191 -18.69 -26.04 19.09
CA ALA A 191 -17.58 -25.49 18.35
C ALA A 191 -16.50 -26.57 18.21
N LYS A 192 -16.00 -26.79 16.98
CA LYS A 192 -14.94 -27.76 16.72
C LYS A 192 -13.76 -27.44 17.64
N LYS A 193 -13.40 -28.37 18.52
CA LYS A 193 -12.26 -28.22 19.44
C LYS A 193 -11.03 -27.86 18.60
N ARG A 194 -10.45 -26.70 18.86
CA ARG A 194 -9.25 -26.23 18.16
C ARG A 194 -8.15 -27.28 18.35
N ALA A 195 -7.41 -27.58 17.29
CA ALA A 195 -6.36 -28.59 17.37
C ALA A 195 -5.34 -28.17 18.44
N GLU A 196 -5.14 -29.03 19.45
CA GLU A 196 -4.41 -28.70 20.68
C GLU A 196 -2.93 -28.38 20.43
N TRP A 197 -2.36 -28.87 19.32
CA TRP A 197 -0.99 -28.54 18.90
C TRP A 197 -0.78 -27.04 18.61
N MET A 198 -1.86 -26.32 18.29
CA MET A 198 -1.85 -24.87 18.06
C MET A 198 -2.21 -24.07 19.33
N SER A 199 -2.36 -24.75 20.48
CA SER A 199 -2.72 -24.13 21.76
C SER A 199 -1.52 -23.87 22.68
N LEU A 200 -0.30 -24.28 22.30
CA LEU A 200 0.89 -23.87 23.06
C LEU A 200 0.97 -22.35 23.08
N GLY A 201 1.01 -21.78 24.28
CA GLY A 201 0.98 -20.33 24.46
C GLY A 201 2.20 -19.67 23.82
N PHE A 202 2.09 -18.38 23.49
CA PHE A 202 3.24 -17.56 23.07
C PHE A 202 4.40 -17.65 24.08
N PHE A 203 4.08 -17.76 25.37
CA PHE A 203 5.05 -17.92 26.44
C PHE A 203 5.83 -19.23 26.35
N GLU A 204 5.16 -20.36 26.12
CA GLU A 204 5.82 -21.68 26.03
C GLU A 204 6.73 -21.77 24.81
N HIS A 205 6.30 -21.21 23.67
CA HIS A 205 7.15 -21.06 22.49
C HIS A 205 8.38 -20.19 22.79
N GLY A 206 8.19 -19.08 23.51
CA GLY A 206 9.29 -18.19 23.91
C GLY A 206 10.31 -18.89 24.80
N VAL A 207 9.86 -19.71 25.75
CA VAL A 207 10.75 -20.49 26.64
C VAL A 207 11.49 -21.57 25.84
N LEU A 208 10.81 -22.32 24.96
CA LEU A 208 11.45 -23.36 24.15
C LEU A 208 12.49 -22.78 23.18
N ILE A 209 12.18 -21.67 22.52
CA ILE A 209 13.12 -20.98 21.63
C ILE A 209 14.28 -20.38 22.44
N GLY A 210 13.99 -19.76 23.58
CA GLY A 210 15.01 -19.19 24.47
C GLY A 210 15.98 -20.25 25.00
N LEU A 211 15.46 -21.40 25.44
CA LEU A 211 16.27 -22.54 25.88
C LEU A 211 17.10 -23.12 24.73
N GLY A 212 16.53 -23.21 23.52
CA GLY A 212 17.26 -23.67 22.34
C GLY A 212 18.41 -22.73 21.95
N VAL A 213 18.14 -21.42 21.89
CA VAL A 213 19.09 -20.41 21.42
C VAL A 213 20.19 -20.12 22.45
N TYR A 214 19.84 -20.05 23.74
CA TYR A 214 20.81 -19.69 24.79
C TYR A 214 21.26 -20.90 25.62
N GLY A 215 20.35 -21.81 25.95
CA GLY A 215 20.65 -22.97 26.79
C GLY A 215 21.63 -23.93 26.13
N VAL A 216 21.42 -24.25 24.85
CA VAL A 216 22.30 -25.19 24.14
C VAL A 216 23.74 -24.67 24.02
N PRO A 217 24.02 -23.42 23.58
CA PRO A 217 25.39 -22.90 23.53
C PRO A 217 26.06 -22.75 24.90
N LEU A 218 25.31 -22.39 25.94
CA LEU A 218 25.84 -22.30 27.30
C LEU A 218 26.28 -23.67 27.82
N LEU A 219 25.44 -24.69 27.65
CA LEU A 219 25.74 -26.07 28.05
C LEU A 219 26.94 -26.64 27.27
N THR A 220 27.04 -26.38 25.97
CA THR A 220 28.19 -26.85 25.18
C THR A 220 29.48 -26.13 25.55
N CYS A 221 29.45 -24.82 25.83
CA CYS A 221 30.61 -24.07 26.27
C CYS A 221 31.11 -24.54 27.66
N LEU A 222 30.18 -24.73 28.61
CA LEU A 222 30.51 -25.26 29.93
C LEU A 222 31.06 -26.69 29.84
N GLY A 223 30.42 -27.57 29.05
CA GLY A 223 30.90 -28.93 28.84
C GLY A 223 32.28 -28.99 28.19
N ALA A 224 32.51 -28.18 27.15
CA ALA A 224 33.80 -28.11 26.47
C ALA A 224 34.91 -27.56 27.39
N SER A 225 34.63 -26.45 28.10
CA SER A 225 35.60 -25.85 29.03
C SER A 225 36.00 -26.81 30.15
N MET A 226 35.05 -27.56 30.72
CA MET A 226 35.33 -28.57 31.74
C MET A 226 36.18 -29.72 31.17
N TYR A 227 35.81 -30.25 29.99
CA TYR A 227 36.56 -31.34 29.36
C TYR A 227 38.02 -30.94 29.03
N PHE A 228 38.21 -29.78 28.39
CA PHE A 228 39.54 -29.30 28.05
C PHE A 228 40.34 -28.86 29.28
N GLY A 229 39.70 -28.28 30.29
CA GLY A 229 40.33 -27.89 31.54
C GLY A 229 40.87 -29.09 32.33
N VAL A 230 40.07 -30.15 32.50
CA VAL A 230 40.51 -31.39 33.15
C VAL A 230 41.65 -32.04 32.37
N ARG A 231 41.53 -32.13 31.04
CA ARG A 231 42.59 -32.72 30.19
C ARG A 231 43.90 -31.93 30.24
N ALA A 232 43.83 -30.60 30.28
CA ALA A 232 45.01 -29.74 30.42
C ALA A 232 45.64 -29.85 31.82
N GLY A 233 44.82 -29.98 32.87
CA GLY A 233 45.28 -30.20 34.24
C GLY A 233 46.03 -31.52 34.40
N ILE A 234 45.46 -32.62 33.89
CA ILE A 234 46.10 -33.95 33.94
C ILE A 234 47.45 -33.93 33.18
N ARG A 235 47.53 -33.24 32.04
CA ARG A 235 48.78 -33.11 31.26
C ARG A 235 49.86 -32.25 31.90
N LYS A 236 49.50 -31.36 32.84
CA LYS A 236 50.48 -30.52 33.56
C LYS A 236 51.06 -31.22 34.79
N TRP A 237 50.40 -32.27 35.28
CA TRP A 237 50.74 -32.98 36.52
C TRP A 237 51.17 -34.44 36.28
N ALA A 238 51.27 -34.85 35.01
CA ALA A 238 51.91 -36.08 34.54
C ALA A 238 53.21 -35.71 33.84
#